data_AF-A0AAU8BPQ7-F1
#
_entry.id   AF-A0AAU8BPQ7-F1
#
_cell.length_a   1.000
_cell.length_b   1.000
_cell.length_c   1.000
_cell.angle_alpha   90.00
_cell.angle_beta   90.00
_cell.angle_gamma   90.00
#
_symmetry.space_group_name_H-M   'P 1'
#
loop_
_entity.id
_entity.type
_entity.pdbx_description
1 polymer ?
#
loop_
_entity_poly.entity_id
_entity_poly.type
_entity_poly.pdbx_seq_one_letter_code
_entity_poly.pdbx_strand_id
1 'polypeptide(L)'
;MKGIGIVALAALFSATACGYPEYAKKHGSDVDTHGRYHNDQQDAEYHSGGYYQGLSHRSVMYFAPSKDVLVDEFLLGTLINECALDERDVVTMVITKDGFSSPSWVKDTFDYSKLVKMYDIREGDHTAVLIGKDGTEKLRWGPTTNWIQIKKTIDEMPMRRAEMARAASRCSI
;
A
#
# COMPACT_ATOMS: atom_id res chain seq x y z
N MET A 1 52.34 20.62 -42.42
CA MET A 1 52.24 20.59 -40.94
C MET A 1 50.92 21.20 -40.53
N LYS A 2 50.11 20.47 -39.73
CA LYS A 2 48.92 20.91 -38.96
C LYS A 2 47.71 21.33 -39.82
N GLY A 3 46.53 20.71 -39.81
CA GLY A 3 45.82 19.98 -38.75
C GLY A 3 44.69 20.86 -38.19
N ILE A 4 43.53 20.25 -37.88
CA ILE A 4 42.37 20.76 -37.11
C ILE A 4 41.28 21.41 -38.01
N GLY A 5 40.00 21.08 -37.90
CA GLY A 5 39.28 20.18 -36.99
C GLY A 5 37.78 20.41 -37.15
N ILE A 6 37.00 19.32 -37.17
CA ILE A 6 35.53 19.32 -37.23
C ILE A 6 35.00 19.83 -35.88
N VAL A 7 34.18 20.88 -35.92
CA VAL A 7 33.47 21.38 -34.73
C VAL A 7 32.22 20.51 -34.53
N ALA A 8 32.31 19.57 -33.58
CA ALA A 8 31.16 18.82 -33.09
C ALA A 8 30.45 19.63 -31.99
N LEU A 9 29.14 19.82 -32.18
CA LEU A 9 28.20 20.26 -31.16
C LEU A 9 28.26 19.33 -29.93
N ALA A 10 28.31 19.91 -28.74
CA ALA A 10 27.83 19.24 -27.54
C ALA A 10 27.04 20.25 -26.70
N ALA A 11 25.71 20.13 -26.79
CA ALA A 11 24.78 20.80 -25.89
C ALA A 11 24.94 20.22 -24.48
N LEU A 12 25.14 21.10 -23.50
CA LEU A 12 25.13 20.77 -22.07
C LEU A 12 23.69 20.45 -21.64
N PHE A 13 23.36 19.17 -21.53
CA PHE A 13 22.22 18.74 -20.72
C PHE A 13 22.67 18.68 -19.25
N SER A 14 22.23 19.67 -18.49
CA SER A 14 22.29 19.66 -17.03
C SER A 14 21.30 18.62 -16.50
N ALA A 15 21.77 17.42 -16.22
CA ALA A 15 21.03 16.43 -15.44
C ALA A 15 21.22 16.74 -13.95
N THR A 16 20.31 17.51 -13.35
CA THR A 16 20.11 17.48 -11.90
C THR A 16 19.31 16.23 -11.57
N ALA A 17 20.05 15.16 -11.27
CA ALA A 17 19.51 13.96 -10.67
C ALA A 17 19.02 14.29 -9.26
N CYS A 18 17.70 14.21 -9.03
CA CYS A 18 17.17 14.00 -7.70
C CYS A 18 17.73 12.67 -7.18
N GLY A 19 18.42 12.73 -6.04
CA GLY A 19 19.12 11.59 -5.46
C GLY A 19 18.20 10.40 -5.18
N TYR A 20 18.60 9.23 -5.68
CA TYR A 20 18.11 7.95 -5.21
C TYR A 20 18.89 7.56 -3.94
N PRO A 21 18.23 7.04 -2.89
CA PRO A 21 18.93 6.54 -1.70
C PRO A 21 19.70 5.26 -2.03
N GLU A 22 21.00 5.29 -1.70
CA GLU A 22 21.99 4.23 -1.88
C GLU A 22 21.79 3.10 -0.85
N TYR A 23 20.92 2.13 -1.15
CA TYR A 23 20.83 0.86 -0.41
C TYR A 23 21.08 -0.34 -1.33
N ALA A 24 22.19 -0.33 -2.06
CA ALA A 24 22.62 -1.51 -2.81
C ALA A 24 24.14 -1.63 -2.82
N LYS A 25 24.75 -1.79 -1.64
CA LYS A 25 26.12 -2.30 -1.50
C LYS A 25 26.24 -3.19 -0.28
N LYS A 26 26.15 -4.50 -0.49
CA LYS A 26 26.94 -5.52 0.22
C LYS A 26 26.76 -6.88 -0.44
N HIS A 27 27.68 -7.23 -1.33
CA HIS A 27 28.09 -8.60 -1.57
C HIS A 27 29.61 -8.58 -1.74
N GLY A 28 30.31 -8.72 -0.62
CA GLY A 28 31.69 -9.16 -0.60
C GLY A 28 31.66 -10.61 -0.17
N SER A 29 31.86 -11.53 -1.11
CA SER A 29 32.17 -12.92 -0.80
C SER A 29 33.68 -12.96 -0.51
N ASP A 30 34.05 -13.12 0.75
CA ASP A 30 35.45 -13.36 1.11
C ASP A 30 35.85 -14.76 0.64
N VAL A 31 36.96 -14.85 -0.10
CA VAL A 31 37.52 -16.11 -0.62
C VAL A 31 38.81 -16.39 0.13
N ASP A 32 38.81 -17.47 0.89
CA ASP A 32 39.97 -17.96 1.61
C ASP A 32 41.01 -18.53 0.62
N THR A 33 42.29 -18.51 1.02
CA THR A 33 43.46 -18.90 0.20
C THR A 33 43.51 -20.37 -0.23
N HIS A 34 42.47 -21.15 0.08
CA HIS A 34 42.31 -22.56 -0.31
C HIS A 34 41.07 -22.84 -1.18
N GLY A 35 40.37 -21.82 -1.70
CA GLY A 35 39.42 -21.96 -2.81
C GLY A 35 38.25 -22.92 -2.55
N ARG A 36 37.75 -22.99 -1.32
CA ARG A 36 36.63 -23.86 -0.94
C ARG A 36 35.36 -23.04 -0.71
N TYR A 37 34.30 -23.34 -1.47
CA TYR A 37 32.97 -22.79 -1.24
C TYR A 37 32.36 -23.43 0.01
N HIS A 38 32.17 -22.65 1.07
CA HIS A 38 31.30 -23.04 2.19
C HIS A 38 29.86 -22.76 1.80
N ASN A 39 29.08 -23.82 1.63
CA ASN A 39 27.64 -23.74 1.44
C ASN A 39 27.01 -24.11 2.77
N ASP A 40 26.63 -23.10 3.57
CA ASP A 40 25.86 -23.29 4.79
C ASP A 40 24.41 -23.63 4.41
N GLN A 41 24.23 -24.88 4.01
CA GLN A 41 22.93 -25.50 3.88
C GLN A 41 22.58 -26.09 5.25
N GLN A 42 21.94 -25.29 6.08
CA GLN A 42 21.37 -25.75 7.35
C GLN A 42 19.87 -25.45 7.35
N ASP A 43 19.14 -26.48 6.95
CA ASP A 43 17.80 -26.89 7.39
C ASP A 43 16.83 -25.76 7.78
N ALA A 44 15.93 -25.45 6.85
CA ALA A 44 14.77 -24.60 7.06
C ALA A 44 13.78 -25.27 8.03
N GLU A 45 14.06 -25.16 9.32
CA GLU A 45 13.08 -25.29 10.37
C GLU A 45 12.07 -24.15 10.21
N TYR A 46 10.80 -24.52 10.00
CA TYR A 46 9.68 -23.61 9.79
C TYR A 46 9.41 -22.84 11.09
N HIS A 47 10.21 -21.81 11.35
CA HIS A 47 10.00 -20.86 12.44
C HIS A 47 8.79 -19.98 12.14
N SER A 48 7.63 -20.56 12.45
CA SER A 48 6.40 -19.86 12.77
C SER A 48 6.66 -18.92 13.97
N GLY A 49 6.81 -17.63 13.70
CA GLY A 49 6.87 -16.58 14.73
C GLY A 49 8.05 -15.64 14.58
N GLY A 50 7.97 -14.70 13.62
CA GLY A 50 8.98 -13.67 13.41
C GLY A 50 8.36 -12.34 12.96
N TYR A 51 7.89 -11.54 13.91
CA TYR A 51 7.83 -10.07 13.87
C TYR A 51 7.44 -9.36 12.54
N TYR A 52 6.16 -9.42 12.14
CA TYR A 52 5.51 -8.23 11.54
C TYR A 52 5.13 -7.24 12.65
N GLN A 53 6.13 -6.75 13.39
CA GLN A 53 5.96 -5.60 14.29
C GLN A 53 6.40 -4.36 13.51
N GLY A 54 5.62 -4.00 12.50
CA GLY A 54 5.91 -2.90 11.59
C GLY A 54 4.68 -2.53 10.78
N LEU A 55 3.77 -1.78 11.42
CA LEU A 55 2.60 -1.10 10.83
C LEU A 55 1.41 -1.99 10.45
N SER A 56 0.67 -2.48 11.45
CA SER A 56 -0.74 -2.83 11.19
C SER A 56 -1.48 -1.55 10.79
N HIS A 57 -2.05 -1.54 9.59
CA HIS A 57 -2.90 -0.46 9.09
C HIS A 57 -4.37 -0.87 9.21
N ARG A 58 -5.26 0.10 9.14
CA ARG A 58 -6.68 -0.13 8.91
C ARG A 58 -6.87 -0.21 7.40
N SER A 59 -7.77 -1.04 6.92
CA SER A 59 -8.05 -1.11 5.49
C SER A 59 -9.51 -0.89 5.18
N VAL A 60 -9.79 -0.17 4.10
CA VAL A 60 -11.12 -0.12 3.48
C VAL A 60 -11.04 -0.84 2.16
N MET A 61 -11.81 -1.91 2.02
CA MET A 61 -11.95 -2.67 0.77
C MET A 61 -13.31 -2.36 0.16
N TYR A 62 -13.32 -1.77 -1.04
CA TYR A 62 -14.52 -1.44 -1.81
C TYR A 62 -14.66 -2.42 -2.97
N PHE A 63 -15.63 -3.31 -2.87
CA PHE A 63 -15.98 -4.31 -3.87
C PHE A 63 -17.08 -3.75 -4.77
N ALA A 64 -16.95 -3.96 -6.08
CA ALA A 64 -17.96 -3.57 -7.05
C ALA A 64 -18.02 -4.53 -8.26
N PRO A 65 -19.11 -4.51 -9.07
CA PRO A 65 -19.20 -5.32 -10.28
C PRO A 65 -18.26 -4.82 -11.40
N SER A 66 -18.12 -3.51 -11.54
CA SER A 66 -17.33 -2.87 -12.60
C SER A 66 -16.80 -1.51 -12.16
N LYS A 67 -15.93 -0.89 -12.95
CA LYS A 67 -15.55 0.53 -12.76
C LYS A 67 -16.65 1.46 -13.28
N ASP A 68 -17.56 1.84 -12.40
CA ASP A 68 -18.68 2.74 -12.70
C ASP A 68 -18.59 4.07 -11.91
N VAL A 69 -19.66 4.88 -11.99
CA VAL A 69 -19.74 6.17 -11.30
C VAL A 69 -19.60 6.05 -9.79
N LEU A 70 -20.08 4.96 -9.17
CA LEU A 70 -20.02 4.77 -7.72
C LEU A 70 -18.58 4.45 -7.28
N VAL A 71 -17.83 3.72 -8.11
CA VAL A 71 -16.38 3.54 -7.92
C VAL A 71 -15.64 4.87 -8.04
N ASP A 72 -15.97 5.69 -9.04
CA ASP A 72 -15.32 6.99 -9.24
C ASP A 72 -15.65 7.98 -8.09
N GLU A 73 -16.89 7.97 -7.58
CA GLU A 73 -17.29 8.73 -6.38
C GLU A 73 -16.55 8.27 -5.13
N PHE A 74 -16.36 6.95 -4.95
CA PHE A 74 -15.56 6.41 -3.85
C PHE A 74 -14.12 6.90 -3.93
N LEU A 75 -13.48 6.78 -5.10
CA LEU A 75 -12.10 7.21 -5.34
C LEU A 75 -11.90 8.73 -5.17
N LEU A 76 -12.86 9.54 -5.62
CA LEU A 76 -12.83 10.98 -5.37
C LEU A 76 -12.98 11.27 -3.86
N GLY A 77 -13.86 10.52 -3.18
CA GLY A 77 -14.05 10.62 -1.75
C GLY A 77 -12.79 10.29 -0.93
N THR A 78 -12.03 9.27 -1.34
CA THR A 78 -10.75 8.92 -0.69
C THR A 78 -9.73 10.03 -0.87
N LEU A 79 -9.64 10.62 -2.07
CA LEU A 79 -8.76 11.76 -2.35
C LEU A 79 -9.12 12.99 -1.51
N ILE A 80 -10.40 13.37 -1.46
CA ILE A 80 -10.86 14.52 -0.66
C ILE A 80 -10.56 14.33 0.84
N ASN A 81 -10.57 13.09 1.32
CA ASN A 81 -10.33 12.77 2.73
C ASN A 81 -8.90 12.26 3.00
N GLU A 82 -7.96 12.36 2.05
CA GLU A 82 -6.64 11.72 2.09
C GLU A 82 -5.90 11.99 3.41
N CYS A 83 -5.75 13.26 3.81
CA CYS A 83 -5.08 13.60 5.07
C CYS A 83 -5.73 12.90 6.27
N ALA A 84 -7.06 12.96 6.38
CA ALA A 84 -7.78 12.40 7.52
C ALA A 84 -7.73 10.86 7.55
N LEU A 85 -7.61 10.21 6.40
CA LEU A 85 -7.42 8.77 6.26
C LEU A 85 -5.97 8.37 6.59
N ASP A 86 -4.99 9.11 6.10
CA ASP A 86 -3.55 8.93 6.41
C ASP A 86 -3.29 9.06 7.93
N GLU A 87 -3.83 10.10 8.58
CA GLU A 87 -3.69 10.29 10.03
C GLU A 87 -4.31 9.14 10.86
N ARG A 88 -5.19 8.34 10.25
CA ARG A 88 -5.85 7.18 10.85
C ARG A 88 -5.24 5.86 10.38
N ASP A 89 -4.11 5.90 9.66
CA ASP A 89 -3.45 4.75 9.04
C ASP A 89 -4.42 3.90 8.20
N VAL A 90 -5.28 4.53 7.39
CA VAL A 90 -6.25 3.84 6.54
C VAL A 90 -5.70 3.66 5.11
N VAL A 91 -5.56 2.42 4.68
CA VAL A 91 -5.29 2.06 3.28
C VAL A 91 -6.60 1.75 2.58
N THR A 92 -6.86 2.39 1.45
CA THR A 92 -8.09 2.14 0.67
C THR A 92 -7.77 1.31 -0.56
N MET A 93 -8.65 0.36 -0.87
CA MET A 93 -8.52 -0.54 -2.00
C MET A 93 -9.88 -0.67 -2.69
N VAL A 94 -9.89 -0.56 -4.01
CA VAL A 94 -11.03 -0.87 -4.88
C VAL A 94 -10.71 -2.13 -5.65
N ILE A 95 -11.69 -3.04 -5.74
CA ILE A 95 -11.55 -4.30 -6.45
C ILE A 95 -12.86 -4.60 -7.16
N THR A 96 -12.84 -4.71 -8.48
CA THR A 96 -14.04 -4.99 -9.28
C THR A 96 -13.99 -6.38 -9.90
N LYS A 97 -15.17 -6.94 -10.21
CA LYS A 97 -15.28 -8.23 -10.92
C LYS A 97 -14.65 -8.20 -12.31
N ASP A 98 -14.76 -7.07 -13.02
CA ASP A 98 -14.20 -6.88 -14.37
C ASP A 98 -12.67 -6.64 -14.38
N GLY A 99 -12.00 -6.67 -13.23
CA GLY A 99 -10.54 -6.63 -13.11
C GLY A 99 -9.94 -5.25 -12.94
N PHE A 100 -10.75 -4.20 -12.79
CA PHE A 100 -10.27 -2.91 -12.28
C PHE A 100 -9.86 -3.04 -10.81
N SER A 101 -8.75 -2.38 -10.46
CA SER A 101 -8.35 -2.22 -9.07
C SER A 101 -7.64 -0.89 -8.86
N SER A 102 -7.75 -0.37 -7.65
CA SER A 102 -7.05 0.83 -7.20
C SER A 102 -6.62 0.65 -5.75
N PRO A 103 -5.33 0.73 -5.40
CA PRO A 103 -4.20 0.86 -6.32
C PRO A 103 -4.08 -0.29 -7.33
N SER A 104 -3.39 -0.06 -8.45
CA SER A 104 -3.30 -1.01 -9.56
C SER A 104 -2.64 -2.34 -9.21
N TRP A 105 -1.80 -2.38 -8.16
CA TRP A 105 -1.12 -3.60 -7.69
C TRP A 105 -2.05 -4.57 -6.95
N VAL A 106 -3.23 -4.11 -6.51
CA VAL A 106 -4.16 -4.90 -5.70
C VAL A 106 -4.64 -6.14 -6.47
N LYS A 107 -4.95 -6.01 -7.76
CA LYS A 107 -5.35 -7.14 -8.62
C LYS A 107 -4.25 -8.20 -8.81
N ASP A 108 -2.98 -7.80 -8.71
CA ASP A 108 -1.84 -8.70 -8.91
C ASP A 108 -1.53 -9.48 -7.62
N THR A 109 -1.95 -8.93 -6.47
CA THR A 109 -1.69 -9.49 -5.14
C THR A 109 -2.84 -10.35 -4.63
N PHE A 110 -4.08 -9.94 -4.90
CA PHE A 110 -5.27 -10.57 -4.34
C PHE A 110 -6.21 -11.11 -5.41
N ASP A 111 -6.67 -12.34 -5.19
CA ASP A 111 -7.68 -12.99 -6.03
C ASP A 111 -9.09 -12.50 -5.63
N TYR A 112 -9.75 -11.78 -6.53
CA TYR A 112 -11.12 -11.28 -6.34
C TYR A 112 -12.09 -12.38 -5.87
N SER A 113 -12.04 -13.57 -6.49
CA SER A 113 -12.96 -14.67 -6.18
C SER A 113 -12.77 -15.22 -4.77
N LYS A 114 -11.55 -15.13 -4.22
CA LYS A 114 -11.27 -15.49 -2.83
C LYS A 114 -11.76 -14.42 -1.87
N LEU A 115 -11.53 -13.15 -2.20
CA LEU A 115 -11.94 -12.03 -1.34
C LEU A 115 -13.45 -11.91 -1.22
N VAL A 116 -14.20 -12.01 -2.32
CA VAL A 116 -15.66 -11.94 -2.27
C VAL A 116 -16.27 -13.07 -1.43
N LYS A 117 -15.67 -14.28 -1.47
CA LYS A 117 -16.08 -15.39 -0.60
C LYS A 117 -15.72 -15.15 0.86
N MET A 118 -14.50 -14.65 1.11
CA MET A 118 -14.00 -14.39 2.47
C MET A 118 -14.84 -13.33 3.20
N TYR A 119 -15.27 -12.29 2.48
CA TYR A 119 -16.04 -11.18 3.04
C TYR A 119 -17.55 -11.28 2.80
N ASP A 120 -18.03 -12.41 2.28
CA ASP A 120 -19.45 -12.65 1.95
C ASP A 120 -20.07 -11.50 1.12
N ILE A 121 -19.37 -11.13 0.04
CA ILE A 121 -19.81 -10.08 -0.87
C ILE A 121 -20.79 -10.69 -1.87
N ARG A 122 -22.03 -10.19 -1.88
CA ARG A 122 -23.06 -10.64 -2.81
C ARG A 122 -22.70 -10.22 -4.24
N GLU A 123 -22.98 -11.11 -5.19
CA GLU A 123 -22.73 -10.83 -6.59
C GLU A 123 -23.58 -9.64 -7.07
N GLY A 124 -22.95 -8.71 -7.80
CA GLY A 124 -23.63 -7.51 -8.32
C GLY A 124 -23.68 -6.34 -7.33
N ASP A 125 -23.28 -6.52 -6.08
CA ASP A 125 -23.31 -5.45 -5.07
C ASP A 125 -22.07 -4.56 -5.11
N HIS A 126 -22.29 -3.30 -4.75
CA HIS A 126 -21.25 -2.43 -4.22
C HIS A 126 -21.22 -2.59 -2.71
N THR A 127 -20.11 -3.08 -2.18
CA THR A 127 -19.95 -3.30 -0.75
C THR A 127 -18.59 -2.81 -0.32
N ALA A 128 -18.56 -2.02 0.73
CA ALA A 128 -17.34 -1.55 1.34
C ALA A 128 -17.21 -2.10 2.75
N VAL A 129 -16.00 -2.50 3.11
CA VAL A 129 -15.69 -3.12 4.40
C VAL A 129 -14.50 -2.42 5.02
N LEU A 130 -14.65 -1.92 6.24
CA LEU A 130 -13.57 -1.39 7.08
C LEU A 130 -13.03 -2.51 7.98
N ILE A 131 -11.73 -2.78 7.87
CA ILE A 131 -11.00 -3.72 8.70
C ILE A 131 -10.09 -2.94 9.65
N GLY A 132 -10.11 -3.32 10.93
CA GLY A 132 -9.28 -2.72 11.96
C GLY A 132 -7.83 -3.22 11.93
N LYS A 133 -6.97 -2.58 12.73
CA LYS A 133 -5.57 -3.02 12.94
C LYS A 133 -5.45 -4.39 13.61
N ASP A 134 -6.55 -4.90 14.17
CA ASP A 134 -6.68 -6.23 14.74
C ASP A 134 -7.20 -7.27 13.73
N GLY A 135 -7.39 -6.87 12.47
CA GLY A 135 -7.83 -7.74 11.39
C GLY A 135 -9.32 -8.05 11.37
N THR A 136 -10.13 -7.51 12.29
CA THR A 136 -11.57 -7.75 12.28
C THR A 136 -12.32 -6.69 11.51
N GLU A 137 -13.45 -7.08 10.91
CA GLU A 137 -14.42 -6.15 10.37
C GLU A 137 -14.96 -5.21 11.47
N LYS A 138 -15.05 -3.92 11.14
CA LYS A 138 -15.50 -2.85 12.03
C LYS A 138 -16.76 -2.17 11.53
N LEU A 139 -16.88 -2.04 10.21
CA LEU A 139 -18.01 -1.42 9.56
C LEU A 139 -18.17 -1.98 8.16
N ARG A 140 -19.41 -2.15 7.73
CA ARG A 140 -19.79 -2.51 6.37
C ARG A 140 -20.86 -1.57 5.88
N TRP A 141 -20.75 -1.13 4.63
CA TRP A 141 -21.74 -0.27 3.99
C TRP A 141 -21.86 -0.58 2.51
N GLY A 142 -22.94 -0.06 1.92
CA GLY A 142 -23.24 -0.22 0.50
C GLY A 142 -22.51 0.80 -0.39
N PRO A 143 -23.11 1.22 -1.52
CA PRO A 143 -22.41 1.99 -2.54
C PRO A 143 -21.93 3.36 -2.08
N THR A 144 -22.74 4.10 -1.32
CA THR A 144 -22.46 5.48 -0.93
C THR A 144 -21.67 5.53 0.37
N THR A 145 -20.60 6.33 0.38
CA THR A 145 -19.67 6.39 1.51
C THR A 145 -19.89 7.62 2.37
N ASN A 146 -20.22 7.41 3.65
CA ASN A 146 -20.29 8.48 4.65
C ASN A 146 -18.93 8.62 5.36
N TRP A 147 -18.07 9.50 4.85
CA TRP A 147 -16.73 9.73 5.39
C TRP A 147 -16.73 10.23 6.84
N ILE A 148 -17.74 11.00 7.25
CA ILE A 148 -17.88 11.46 8.64
C ILE A 148 -18.10 10.27 9.56
N GLN A 149 -19.01 9.36 9.19
CA GLN A 149 -19.28 8.15 9.96
C GLN A 149 -18.06 7.24 10.02
N ILE A 150 -17.32 7.06 8.93
CA ILE A 150 -16.12 6.22 8.91
C ILE A 150 -15.06 6.76 9.87
N LYS A 151 -14.75 8.07 9.78
CA LYS A 151 -13.79 8.72 10.67
C LYS A 151 -14.20 8.60 12.13
N LYS A 152 -15.48 8.85 12.43
CA LYS A 152 -16.04 8.70 13.79
C LYS A 152 -15.93 7.26 14.30
N THR A 153 -16.30 6.28 13.48
CA THR A 153 -16.20 4.85 13.82
C THR A 153 -14.75 4.48 14.15
N ILE A 154 -13.79 4.99 13.37
CA ILE A 154 -12.37 4.77 13.61
C ILE A 154 -11.93 5.43 14.92
N ASP A 155 -12.30 6.69 15.16
CA ASP A 155 -11.93 7.45 16.37
C ASP A 155 -12.50 6.85 17.66
N GLU A 156 -13.60 6.11 17.56
CA GLU A 156 -14.20 5.40 18.68
C GLU A 156 -13.48 4.08 19.02
N MET A 157 -12.61 3.57 18.14
CA MET A 157 -11.88 2.32 18.38
C MET A 157 -10.82 2.47 19.49
N PRO A 158 -10.63 1.47 20.37
CA PRO A 158 -9.69 1.56 21.50
C PRO A 158 -8.25 1.91 21.09
N MET A 159 -7.72 1.24 20.05
CA MET A 159 -6.39 1.52 19.54
C MET A 159 -6.28 2.95 19.00
N ARG A 160 -7.33 3.47 18.33
CA ARG A 160 -7.33 4.83 17.81
C ARG A 160 -7.37 5.88 18.93
N ARG A 161 -8.18 5.67 19.96
CA ARG A 161 -8.19 6.54 21.15
C ARG A 161 -6.81 6.63 21.79
N ALA A 162 -6.09 5.51 21.86
CA ALA A 162 -4.72 5.49 22.38
C ALA A 162 -3.72 6.22 21.47
N GLU A 163 -3.89 6.18 20.14
CA GLU A 163 -3.10 6.98 19.19
C GLU A 163 -3.33 8.49 19.40
N MET A 164 -4.60 8.91 19.47
CA MET A 164 -4.99 10.32 19.65
C MET A 164 -4.54 10.90 21.00
N ALA A 165 -4.43 10.07 22.05
CA ALA A 165 -3.89 10.51 23.33
C ALA A 165 -2.38 10.83 23.29
N ARG A 166 -1.66 10.32 22.27
CA ARG A 166 -0.21 10.48 22.11
C ARG A 166 0.18 11.54 21.06
N ALA A 167 -0.71 11.86 20.14
CA ALA A 167 -0.45 12.79 19.05
C ALA A 167 -1.67 13.66 18.75
N ALA A 168 -1.43 14.97 18.57
CA ALA A 168 -2.45 15.88 18.07
C ALA A 168 -2.75 15.60 16.59
N SER A 169 -3.96 15.96 16.15
CA SER A 169 -4.35 15.81 14.74
C SER A 169 -3.47 16.67 13.84
N ARG A 170 -3.03 16.10 12.72
CA ARG A 170 -2.27 16.80 11.67
C ARG A 170 -3.17 17.40 10.59
N CYS A 171 -4.45 17.05 10.61
CA CYS A 171 -5.44 17.40 9.60
C CYS A 171 -6.52 18.34 10.14
N SER A 172 -6.28 19.01 11.28
CA SER A 172 -7.10 20.12 11.75
C SER A 172 -6.69 21.39 11.00
N ILE A 173 -7.57 21.89 10.13
CA ILE A 173 -7.53 23.25 9.60
C ILE A 173 -8.68 24.03 10.25
#